data_AF-A0A954I333-F1
#
_entry.id   AF-A0A954I333-F1
#
_cell.length_a   1.000
_cell.length_b   1.000
_cell.length_c   1.000
_cell.angle_alpha   90.00
_cell.angle_beta   90.00
_cell.angle_gamma   90.00
#
_symmetry.space_group_name_H-M   'P 1'
#
loop_
_entity.id
_entity.type
_entity.pdbx_description
1 polymer ?
#
loop_
_entity_poly.entity_id
_entity_poly.type
_entity_poly.pdbx_seq_one_letter_code
_entity_poly.pdbx_strand_id
1 'polypeptide(L)'
;MKSLYSIASLLAVGTVGIAAEPLFVPPADYALAPPTVSQLQPTPEPQLGHPTPLPGAGPIVPGPSVPYAMPAPQVIESYPATTLPMVGGQLVNLYPNVRVKSPHDKWPGGVTEIVEIPNPTPRSGRCDPVYVPICVPPGCQPQVSVGPRGQRVTYAFGGYRVVVTSLRGVVTVDYDRRG
;
A
#
# COMPACT_ATOMS: atom_id res chain seq x y z
N MET A 1 28.40 44.46 -16.42
CA MET A 1 27.36 44.49 -17.47
C MET A 1 26.05 44.03 -16.83
N LYS A 2 25.13 44.97 -16.60
CA LYS A 2 23.86 44.74 -15.90
C LYS A 2 22.76 44.61 -16.96
N SER A 3 22.13 43.45 -17.08
CA SER A 3 20.95 43.25 -17.93
C SER A 3 19.76 42.93 -17.03
N LEU A 4 18.84 43.90 -16.95
CA LEU A 4 17.56 43.81 -16.26
C LEU A 4 16.52 43.44 -17.32
N TYR A 5 16.06 42.19 -17.34
CA TYR A 5 14.87 41.82 -18.11
C TYR A 5 13.64 41.96 -17.22
N SER A 6 12.93 43.06 -17.45
CA SER A 6 11.58 43.33 -16.97
C SER A 6 10.61 42.58 -17.88
N ILE A 7 9.84 41.63 -17.33
CA ILE A 7 8.70 41.02 -18.02
C ILE A 7 7.48 41.24 -17.13
N ALA A 8 6.74 42.30 -17.47
CA ALA A 8 5.40 42.54 -16.97
C ALA A 8 4.45 41.56 -17.66
N SER A 9 4.07 40.48 -16.96
CA SER A 9 2.99 39.61 -17.41
C SER A 9 1.64 40.23 -17.06
N LEU A 10 0.91 40.65 -18.09
CA LEU A 10 -0.49 41.06 -18.02
C LEU A 10 -1.37 39.95 -17.42
N LEU A 11 -2.13 40.30 -16.38
CA LEU A 11 -3.29 39.53 -15.93
C LEU A 11 -4.48 39.85 -16.85
N ALA A 12 -4.81 38.95 -17.76
CA ALA A 12 -6.09 38.96 -18.45
C ALA A 12 -7.11 38.18 -17.59
N VAL A 13 -8.00 38.91 -16.92
CA VAL A 13 -9.16 38.34 -16.22
C VAL A 13 -10.22 38.03 -17.27
N GLY A 14 -10.30 36.76 -17.69
CA GLY A 14 -11.39 36.25 -18.51
C GLY A 14 -12.48 35.67 -17.62
N THR A 15 -13.57 36.40 -17.42
CA THR A 15 -14.83 35.84 -16.92
C THR A 15 -15.48 35.02 -18.02
N VAL A 16 -15.46 33.69 -17.88
CA VAL A 16 -16.23 32.78 -18.74
C VAL A 16 -17.55 32.50 -18.03
N GLY A 17 -18.64 33.02 -18.58
CA GLY A 17 -19.99 32.60 -18.21
C GLY A 17 -20.25 31.21 -18.76
N ILE A 18 -20.68 30.28 -17.90
CA ILE A 18 -21.17 28.98 -18.34
C ILE A 18 -22.67 28.94 -18.05
N ALA A 19 -23.42 28.90 -19.15
CA ALA A 19 -24.85 28.67 -19.17
C ALA A 19 -25.14 27.19 -18.85
N ALA A 20 -26.19 27.01 -18.05
CA ALA A 20 -27.00 25.83 -17.79
C ALA A 20 -26.58 24.49 -18.42
N GLU A 21 -26.25 23.53 -17.56
CA GLU A 21 -26.30 22.11 -17.90
C GLU A 21 -27.62 21.48 -17.39
N PRO A 22 -28.15 20.48 -18.11
CA PRO A 22 -29.44 19.87 -17.83
C PRO A 22 -29.44 19.02 -16.55
N LEU A 23 -30.55 19.08 -15.82
CA LEU A 23 -30.84 18.26 -14.64
C LEU A 23 -30.81 16.77 -15.00
N PHE A 24 -29.69 16.12 -14.71
CA PHE A 24 -29.58 14.67 -14.73
C PHE A 24 -30.21 14.13 -13.45
N VAL A 25 -31.45 13.67 -13.55
CA VAL A 25 -32.16 12.98 -12.46
C VAL A 25 -31.64 11.53 -12.42
N PRO A 26 -30.99 11.07 -11.34
CA PRO A 26 -30.64 9.67 -11.23
C PRO A 26 -31.93 8.84 -11.02
N PRO A 27 -32.05 7.64 -11.63
CA PRO A 27 -33.13 6.72 -11.30
C PRO A 27 -32.99 6.30 -9.83
N ALA A 28 -34.02 6.63 -9.05
CA ALA A 28 -34.28 6.01 -7.77
C ALA A 28 -34.69 4.56 -8.03
N ASP A 29 -33.84 3.60 -7.68
CA ASP A 29 -34.22 2.26 -7.22
C ASP A 29 -32.96 1.42 -6.95
N TYR A 30 -32.27 1.73 -5.85
CA TYR A 30 -31.42 0.73 -5.20
C TYR A 30 -32.20 0.17 -4.02
N ALA A 31 -32.98 -0.87 -4.30
CA ALA A 31 -33.53 -1.74 -3.28
C ALA A 31 -32.36 -2.34 -2.48
N LEU A 32 -32.20 -1.87 -1.25
CA LEU A 32 -31.28 -2.42 -0.27
C LEU A 32 -31.70 -3.88 0.01
N ALA A 33 -30.97 -4.83 -0.57
CA ALA A 33 -31.01 -6.20 -0.06
C ALA A 33 -30.48 -6.16 1.39
N PRO A 34 -31.18 -6.77 2.36
CA PRO A 34 -30.70 -6.81 3.73
C PRO A 34 -29.34 -7.53 3.78
N PRO A 35 -28.39 -7.07 4.59
CA PRO A 35 -27.12 -7.77 4.74
C PRO A 35 -27.38 -9.16 5.31
N THR A 36 -27.01 -10.19 4.54
CA THR A 36 -26.91 -11.55 5.04
C THR A 36 -25.87 -11.55 6.16
N VAL A 37 -26.35 -11.69 7.41
CA VAL A 37 -25.51 -11.90 8.58
C VAL A 37 -24.89 -13.29 8.46
N SER A 38 -23.69 -13.38 7.90
CA SER A 38 -22.85 -14.57 8.04
C SER A 38 -22.47 -14.69 9.52
N GLN A 39 -23.11 -15.62 10.22
CA GLN A 39 -22.65 -16.09 11.52
C GLN A 39 -21.21 -16.58 11.38
N LEU A 40 -20.26 -15.81 11.91
CA LEU A 40 -18.90 -16.25 12.14
C LEU A 40 -18.97 -17.44 13.11
N GLN A 41 -18.64 -18.64 12.62
CA GLN A 41 -18.32 -19.75 13.50
C GLN A 41 -17.14 -19.36 14.39
N PRO A 42 -17.18 -19.64 15.70
CA PRO A 42 -16.06 -19.40 16.59
C PRO A 42 -14.86 -20.23 16.11
N THR A 43 -13.77 -19.54 15.77
CA THR A 43 -12.47 -20.16 15.51
C THR A 43 -12.05 -20.97 16.73
N PRO A 44 -11.77 -22.28 16.59
CA PRO A 44 -11.27 -23.08 17.71
C PRO A 44 -9.95 -22.51 18.22
N GLU A 45 -9.92 -22.28 19.53
CA GLU A 45 -8.77 -21.77 20.28
C GLU A 45 -7.54 -22.69 20.09
N PRO A 46 -6.37 -22.17 19.69
CA PRO A 46 -5.16 -22.96 19.62
C PRO A 46 -4.76 -23.39 21.02
N GLN A 47 -4.90 -24.68 21.33
CA GLN A 47 -4.41 -25.23 22.58
C GLN A 47 -2.88 -25.07 22.62
N LEU A 48 -2.40 -24.19 23.51
CA LEU A 48 -1.01 -24.09 23.90
C LEU A 48 -0.60 -25.41 24.56
N GLY A 49 -0.02 -26.31 23.76
CA GLY A 49 0.68 -27.48 24.24
C GLY A 49 1.80 -27.04 25.19
N HIS A 50 1.73 -27.51 26.42
CA HIS A 50 2.78 -27.35 27.42
C HIS A 50 4.05 -28.05 26.90
N PRO A 51 5.23 -27.42 26.95
CA PRO A 51 6.48 -28.11 26.63
C PRO A 51 6.80 -29.13 27.73
N THR A 52 6.83 -30.41 27.34
CA THR A 52 7.37 -31.51 28.14
C THR A 52 8.87 -31.28 28.38
N PRO A 53 9.39 -31.35 29.62
CA PRO A 53 10.82 -31.32 29.87
C PRO A 53 11.45 -32.64 29.43
N LEU A 54 12.43 -32.60 28.52
CA LEU A 54 13.28 -33.77 28.22
C LEU A 54 14.33 -33.96 29.35
N PRO A 55 14.41 -35.16 29.95
CA PRO A 55 15.56 -35.55 30.77
C PRO A 55 16.58 -36.31 29.91
N GLY A 56 17.82 -35.83 29.84
CA GLY A 56 18.89 -36.60 29.20
C GLY A 56 20.11 -35.80 28.77
N ALA A 57 20.86 -35.27 29.73
CA ALA A 57 22.24 -34.83 29.47
C ALA A 57 23.14 -36.07 29.35
N GLY A 58 23.38 -36.50 28.11
CA GLY A 58 24.45 -37.44 27.78
C GLY A 58 25.79 -36.73 27.54
N PRO A 59 26.93 -37.41 27.73
CA PRO A 59 28.26 -36.81 27.61
C PRO A 59 28.61 -36.41 26.16
N ILE A 60 29.15 -35.20 26.04
CA ILE A 60 29.54 -34.53 24.79
C ILE A 60 30.81 -35.21 24.25
N VAL A 61 30.71 -35.80 23.05
CA VAL A 61 31.86 -36.29 22.27
C VAL A 61 32.39 -35.14 21.39
N PRO A 62 33.69 -34.82 21.38
CA PRO A 62 34.25 -33.80 20.49
C PRO A 62 34.29 -34.31 19.05
N GLY A 63 33.43 -33.76 18.19
CA GLY A 63 33.46 -33.98 16.74
C GLY A 63 34.27 -32.90 16.00
N PRO A 64 34.94 -33.24 14.87
CA PRO A 64 35.79 -32.32 14.13
C PRO A 64 34.98 -31.18 13.47
N SER A 65 35.57 -29.98 13.54
CA SER A 65 35.08 -28.74 12.96
C SER A 65 34.99 -28.81 11.43
N VAL A 66 33.76 -28.77 10.90
CA VAL A 66 33.50 -28.46 9.49
C VAL A 66 33.21 -26.96 9.34
N PRO A 67 33.96 -26.22 8.50
CA PRO A 67 33.61 -24.86 8.12
C PRO A 67 32.66 -24.95 6.93
N TYR A 68 31.42 -24.45 7.05
CA TYR A 68 30.63 -23.84 5.95
C TYR A 68 29.30 -23.39 6.55
N ALA A 69 29.25 -22.13 7.01
CA ALA A 69 28.00 -21.47 7.32
C ALA A 69 27.27 -21.21 5.99
N MET A 70 26.27 -22.04 5.68
CA MET A 70 25.34 -21.74 4.60
C MET A 70 24.59 -20.45 4.92
N PRO A 71 24.39 -19.53 3.96
CA PRO A 71 23.54 -18.37 4.17
C PRO A 71 22.15 -18.87 4.56
N ALA A 72 21.67 -18.39 5.71
CA ALA A 72 20.35 -18.72 6.22
C ALA A 72 19.30 -18.47 5.12
N PRO A 73 18.36 -19.40 4.90
CA PRO A 73 17.25 -19.19 4.00
C PRO A 73 16.58 -17.86 4.37
N GLN A 74 16.53 -16.93 3.43
CA GLN A 74 15.73 -15.72 3.58
C GLN A 74 14.31 -16.21 3.87
N VAL A 75 13.76 -15.89 5.03
CA VAL A 75 12.37 -16.17 5.36
C VAL A 75 11.55 -15.41 4.33
N ILE A 76 11.09 -16.12 3.30
CA ILE A 76 10.05 -15.62 2.42
C ILE A 76 8.82 -15.60 3.30
N GLU A 77 8.46 -14.40 3.77
CA GLU A 77 7.25 -14.17 4.53
C GLU A 77 6.09 -14.61 3.64
N SER A 78 5.64 -15.85 3.86
CA SER A 78 4.53 -16.46 3.15
C SER A 78 3.27 -15.76 3.63
N TYR A 79 2.83 -14.76 2.88
CA TYR A 79 1.53 -14.16 3.05
C TYR A 79 0.49 -15.28 3.05
N PRO A 80 -0.46 -15.31 4.00
CA PRO A 80 -1.56 -16.28 3.95
C PRO A 80 -2.21 -16.20 2.58
N ALA A 81 -2.74 -17.31 2.07
CA ALA A 81 -3.49 -17.37 0.82
C ALA A 81 -4.65 -16.37 0.89
N THR A 82 -4.35 -15.14 0.50
CA THR A 82 -5.21 -13.97 0.70
C THR A 82 -6.10 -13.96 -0.51
N THR A 83 -7.41 -14.05 -0.27
CA THR A 83 -8.44 -13.72 -1.26
C THR A 83 -7.95 -12.54 -2.06
N LEU A 84 -7.75 -12.76 -3.36
CA LEU A 84 -7.19 -11.76 -4.24
C LEU A 84 -8.05 -10.50 -4.11
N PRO A 85 -7.42 -9.34 -3.90
CA PRO A 85 -8.16 -8.15 -3.65
C PRO A 85 -9.03 -7.78 -4.85
N MET A 86 -10.30 -7.51 -4.56
CA MET A 86 -11.24 -7.01 -5.54
C MET A 86 -11.30 -5.49 -5.46
N VAL A 87 -10.95 -4.81 -6.55
CA VAL A 87 -11.22 -3.39 -6.72
C VAL A 87 -12.32 -3.29 -7.77
N GLY A 88 -13.48 -2.74 -7.40
CA GLY A 88 -14.63 -2.65 -8.31
C GLY A 88 -15.15 -4.02 -8.79
N GLY A 89 -15.00 -5.08 -7.99
CA GLY A 89 -15.44 -6.44 -8.36
C GLY A 89 -14.50 -7.19 -9.32
N GLN A 90 -13.37 -6.59 -9.72
CA GLN A 90 -12.36 -7.23 -10.54
C GLN A 90 -11.19 -7.72 -9.69
N LEU A 91 -10.69 -8.92 -10.00
CA LEU A 91 -9.47 -9.45 -9.44
C LEU A 91 -8.28 -8.61 -9.91
N VAL A 92 -7.59 -8.00 -8.96
CA VAL A 92 -6.47 -7.12 -9.26
C VAL A 92 -5.15 -7.81 -8.97
N ASN A 93 -4.26 -7.83 -9.97
CA ASN A 93 -2.89 -8.31 -9.79
C ASN A 93 -2.05 -7.24 -9.08
N LEU A 94 -1.53 -7.61 -7.91
CA LEU A 94 -0.63 -6.76 -7.15
C LEU A 94 0.74 -6.67 -7.83
N TYR A 95 1.36 -5.49 -7.75
CA TYR A 95 2.69 -5.28 -8.29
C TYR A 95 3.74 -6.05 -7.47
N PRO A 96 4.59 -6.89 -8.09
CA PRO A 96 5.50 -7.76 -7.35
C PRO A 96 6.73 -7.03 -6.79
N ASN A 97 7.18 -5.94 -7.41
CA ASN A 97 8.43 -5.26 -7.04
C ASN A 97 8.19 -4.10 -6.06
N VAL A 98 7.61 -4.42 -4.91
CA VAL A 98 7.34 -3.46 -3.82
C VAL A 98 8.40 -3.62 -2.72
N ARG A 99 8.96 -2.50 -2.26
CA ARG A 99 9.88 -2.42 -1.12
C ARG A 99 9.29 -1.53 -0.04
N VAL A 100 9.40 -1.95 1.22
CA VAL A 100 8.96 -1.15 2.36
C VAL A 100 10.20 -0.61 3.07
N LYS A 101 10.32 0.72 3.18
CA LYS A 101 11.52 1.36 3.75
C LYS A 101 11.49 1.43 5.28
N SER A 102 10.33 1.77 5.85
CA SER A 102 10.14 1.98 7.30
C SER A 102 9.02 1.08 7.83
N PRO A 103 9.18 -0.26 7.82
CA PRO A 103 8.10 -1.18 8.16
C PRO A 103 7.63 -1.08 9.62
N HIS A 104 8.48 -0.60 10.53
CA HIS A 104 8.17 -0.37 11.95
C HIS A 104 7.22 0.82 12.18
N ASP A 105 7.14 1.74 11.22
CA ASP A 105 6.26 2.90 11.31
C ASP A 105 4.83 2.62 10.84
N LYS A 106 4.55 1.43 10.28
CA LYS A 106 3.20 0.99 9.92
C LYS A 106 2.22 1.21 11.07
N TRP A 107 1.03 1.73 10.79
CA TRP A 107 0.03 1.98 11.82
C TRP A 107 -0.31 0.69 12.60
N PRO A 108 -0.28 0.69 13.94
CA PRO A 108 -0.65 -0.49 14.72
C PRO A 108 -2.14 -0.79 14.52
N GLY A 109 -2.47 -2.01 14.09
CA GLY A 109 -3.84 -2.37 13.72
C GLY A 109 -4.33 -1.68 12.44
N GLY A 110 -3.42 -1.18 11.60
CA GLY A 110 -3.79 -0.61 10.31
C GLY A 110 -4.45 -1.63 9.37
N VAL A 111 -5.29 -1.12 8.48
CA VAL A 111 -6.00 -1.92 7.48
C VAL A 111 -5.20 -1.88 6.18
N THR A 112 -5.21 -2.99 5.44
CA THR A 112 -4.60 -3.03 4.10
C THR A 112 -5.54 -2.37 3.11
N GLU A 113 -5.09 -1.28 2.49
CA GLU A 113 -5.78 -0.60 1.39
C GLU A 113 -4.96 -0.79 0.12
N ILE A 114 -5.63 -0.93 -1.03
CA ILE A 114 -4.95 -1.10 -2.30
C ILE A 114 -5.05 0.18 -3.09
N VAL A 115 -3.88 0.73 -3.37
CA VAL A 115 -3.77 1.98 -4.10
C VAL A 115 -3.31 1.73 -5.51
N GLU A 116 -3.90 2.49 -6.41
CA GLU A 116 -3.50 2.57 -7.80
C GLU A 116 -2.35 3.58 -7.94
N ILE A 117 -1.27 3.18 -8.61
CA ILE A 117 -0.12 4.05 -8.86
C ILE A 117 0.34 3.96 -10.32
N PRO A 118 1.03 5.00 -10.84
CA PRO A 118 1.58 4.97 -12.19
C PRO A 118 2.60 3.84 -12.39
N ASN A 119 2.59 3.26 -13.59
CA ASN A 119 3.49 2.17 -13.97
C ASN A 119 4.97 2.55 -13.77
N PRO A 120 5.74 1.83 -12.93
CA PRO A 120 7.16 2.10 -12.72
C PRO A 120 8.05 1.73 -13.91
N THR A 121 7.54 0.93 -14.86
CA THR A 121 8.25 0.44 -16.06
C THR A 121 7.37 0.55 -17.30
N PRO A 122 7.16 1.76 -17.85
CA PRO A 122 6.45 1.92 -19.12
C PRO A 122 7.36 1.46 -20.27
N ARG A 123 7.60 0.15 -20.40
CA ARG A 123 8.48 -0.43 -21.44
C ARG A 123 7.85 -0.39 -22.84
N SER A 124 6.57 -0.10 -22.96
CA SER A 124 5.81 -0.21 -24.22
C SER A 124 4.90 0.99 -24.51
N GLY A 125 5.10 2.13 -23.83
CA GLY A 125 4.16 3.27 -23.91
C GLY A 125 2.79 2.99 -23.28
N ARG A 126 2.57 1.77 -22.76
CA ARG A 126 1.43 1.45 -21.92
C ARG A 126 1.64 2.08 -20.55
N CYS A 127 0.76 3.01 -20.22
CA CYS A 127 0.69 3.67 -18.93
C CYS A 127 -0.28 2.96 -17.98
N ASP A 128 -0.45 1.64 -18.16
CA ASP A 128 -1.38 0.84 -17.36
C ASP A 128 -0.96 0.94 -15.88
N PRO A 129 -1.86 1.37 -14.99
CA PRO A 129 -1.53 1.53 -13.60
C PRO A 129 -1.21 0.18 -12.96
N VAL A 130 -0.48 0.24 -11.84
CA VAL A 130 -0.20 -0.93 -11.03
C VAL A 130 -0.78 -0.75 -9.64
N TYR A 131 -1.12 -1.87 -9.00
CA TYR A 131 -1.82 -1.86 -7.71
C TYR A 131 -0.90 -2.32 -6.60
N VAL A 132 -0.89 -1.56 -5.51
CA VAL A 132 0.06 -1.77 -4.41
C VAL A 132 -0.70 -1.77 -3.09
N PRO A 133 -0.52 -2.78 -2.24
CA PRO A 133 -1.10 -2.78 -0.90
C PRO A 133 -0.31 -1.84 0.01
N ILE A 134 -1.01 -0.96 0.72
CA ILE A 134 -0.48 -0.09 1.76
C ILE A 134 -1.22 -0.30 3.08
N CYS A 135 -0.55 -0.05 4.20
CA CYS A 135 -1.15 -0.10 5.53
C CYS A 135 -1.55 1.31 5.98
N VAL A 136 -2.85 1.51 6.24
CA VAL A 136 -3.44 2.81 6.57
C VAL A 136 -4.20 2.78 7.90
N PRO A 137 -4.34 3.91 8.61
CA PRO A 137 -5.20 4.00 9.78
C PRO A 137 -6.67 3.78 9.40
N PRO A 138 -7.45 2.99 10.17
CA PRO A 138 -8.85 2.77 9.89
C PRO A 138 -9.68 4.05 10.09
N GLY A 139 -10.67 4.27 9.22
CA GLY A 139 -11.64 5.37 9.37
C GLY A 139 -11.12 6.77 9.04
N CYS A 140 -9.87 6.90 8.57
CA CYS A 140 -9.30 8.18 8.15
C CYS A 140 -9.32 8.30 6.63
N GLN A 141 -9.84 9.41 6.11
CA GLN A 141 -9.75 9.72 4.68
C GLN A 141 -8.42 10.43 4.38
N PRO A 142 -7.60 9.92 3.45
CA PRO A 142 -6.32 10.56 3.16
C PRO A 142 -6.50 11.84 2.36
N GLN A 143 -5.68 12.85 2.69
CA GLN A 143 -5.35 13.89 1.74
C GLN A 143 -4.29 13.35 0.77
N VAL A 144 -4.65 13.22 -0.50
CA VAL A 144 -3.76 12.68 -1.53
C VAL A 144 -3.04 13.81 -2.26
N SER A 145 -1.72 13.69 -2.39
CA SER A 145 -0.89 14.63 -3.13
C SER A 145 0.01 13.88 -4.10
N VAL A 146 -0.06 14.25 -5.37
CA VAL A 146 0.73 13.64 -6.44
C VAL A 146 1.88 14.58 -6.81
N GLY A 147 3.10 14.05 -6.76
CA GLY A 147 4.30 14.78 -7.11
C GLY A 147 4.44 15.02 -8.62
N PRO A 148 5.42 15.84 -9.03
CA PRO A 148 5.69 16.08 -10.44
C PRO A 148 5.92 14.76 -11.18
N ARG A 149 5.21 14.55 -12.30
CA ARG A 149 5.26 13.33 -13.13
C ARG A 149 4.65 12.06 -12.51
N GLY A 150 3.93 12.16 -11.40
CA GLY A 150 3.23 11.00 -10.80
C GLY A 150 4.12 9.95 -10.16
N GLN A 151 5.45 10.15 -10.13
CA GLN A 151 6.40 9.18 -9.58
C GLN A 151 6.35 9.09 -8.05
N ARG A 152 5.71 10.06 -7.39
CA ARG A 152 5.56 10.10 -5.94
C ARG A 152 4.10 10.40 -5.63
N VAL A 153 3.47 9.57 -4.83
CA VAL A 153 2.12 9.79 -4.29
C VAL A 153 2.23 9.81 -2.78
N THR A 154 1.65 10.83 -2.15
CA THR A 154 1.64 10.99 -0.70
C THR A 154 0.21 10.92 -0.21
N TYR A 155 -0.04 10.02 0.75
CA TYR A 155 -1.32 9.86 1.44
C TYR A 155 -1.12 10.37 2.87
N ALA A 156 -1.74 11.50 3.21
CA ALA A 156 -1.64 12.09 4.54
C ALA A 156 -2.94 11.88 5.32
N PHE A 157 -2.83 11.31 6.52
CA PHE A 157 -3.92 10.96 7.43
C PHE A 157 -3.82 11.79 8.73
N GLY A 158 -3.55 13.09 8.61
CA GLY A 158 -3.19 13.95 9.75
C GLY A 158 -1.74 13.74 10.16
N GLY A 159 -1.48 13.10 11.31
CA GLY A 159 -0.12 12.87 11.84
C GLY A 159 0.61 11.65 11.25
N TYR A 160 -0.04 10.92 10.34
CA TYR A 160 0.53 9.76 9.67
C TYR A 160 0.58 9.99 8.17
N ARG A 161 1.69 9.66 7.53
CA ARG A 161 1.83 9.75 6.07
C ARG A 161 2.39 8.47 5.47
N VAL A 162 1.87 8.12 4.30
CA VAL A 162 2.40 7.05 3.45
C VAL A 162 2.89 7.68 2.16
N VAL A 163 4.17 7.50 1.85
CA VAL A 163 4.77 7.99 0.60
C VAL A 163 5.06 6.78 -0.28
N VAL A 164 4.37 6.71 -1.41
CA VAL A 164 4.60 5.68 -2.43
C VAL A 164 5.41 6.30 -3.56
N THR A 165 6.61 5.76 -3.80
CA THR A 165 7.54 6.26 -4.82
C THR A 165 7.80 5.18 -5.85
N SER A 166 7.61 5.51 -7.12
CA SER A 166 7.82 4.66 -8.28
C SER A 166 9.10 5.11 -8.99
N LEU A 167 10.16 4.29 -8.92
CA LEU A 167 11.45 4.62 -9.51
C LEU A 167 12.14 3.38 -10.06
N ARG A 168 12.49 3.41 -11.36
CA ARG A 168 13.27 2.36 -12.06
C ARG A 168 12.69 0.95 -11.89
N GLY A 169 11.37 0.78 -12.04
CA GLY A 169 10.75 -0.54 -11.90
C GLY A 169 10.58 -1.04 -10.46
N VAL A 170 10.80 -0.18 -9.48
CA VAL A 170 10.62 -0.50 -8.06
C VAL A 170 9.66 0.49 -7.45
N VAL A 171 8.68 -0.03 -6.73
CA VAL A 171 7.79 0.79 -5.91
C VAL A 171 8.29 0.73 -4.48
N THR A 172 8.54 1.89 -3.89
CA THR A 172 8.94 2.01 -2.49
C THR A 172 7.79 2.62 -1.69
N VAL A 173 7.39 1.94 -0.62
CA VAL A 173 6.40 2.43 0.35
C VAL A 173 7.17 2.87 1.61
N ASP A 174 7.08 4.14 1.95
CA ASP A 174 7.68 4.75 3.14
C ASP A 174 6.56 5.21 4.08
N TYR A 175 6.58 4.71 5.32
CA TYR A 175 5.62 5.04 6.37
C TYR A 175 6.27 6.03 7.33
N ASP A 176 5.54 7.06 7.76
CA ASP A 176 6.08 8.05 8.68
C ASP A 176 4.97 8.58 9.62
N ARG A 177 5.25 8.54 10.93
CA ARG A 177 4.35 8.97 12.02
C ARG A 177 4.62 10.39 12.54
N ARG A 178 5.55 11.13 11.92
CA ARG A 178 5.93 12.49 12.32
C ARG A 178 5.26 13.57 11.44
N GLY A 179 4.07 13.24 10.90
CA GLY A 179 3.32 14.12 10.00
C GLY A 179 2.86 15.41 10.67
#